data_AF-A0A2L1UL21-F1
#
_entry.id   AF-A0A2L1UL21-F1
#
_cell.length_a   1.000
_cell.length_b   1.000
_cell.length_c   1.000
_cell.angle_alpha   90.00
_cell.angle_beta   90.00
_cell.angle_gamma   90.00
#
_symmetry.space_group_name_H-M   'P 1'
#
loop_
_entity.id
_entity.type
_entity.pdbx_description
1 polymer ?
#
loop_
_entity_poly.entity_id
_entity_poly.type
_entity_poly.pdbx_seq_one_letter_code
_entity_poly.pdbx_strand_id
1 'polypeptide(L)' 'MNKNLAGLTPEEMEKVSAGLAAGTVAVRERNHLPVNPEEVEMEQPEHLRAYFRERLEHYRTQPAKK' A
#
# COMPACT_ATOMS: atom_id res chain seq x y z
N MET A 1 0.09 -3.87 -25.24
CA MET A 1 -0.75 -3.76 -24.02
C MET A 1 -0.22 -2.60 -23.20
N ASN A 2 -0.79 -1.42 -23.39
CA ASN A 2 -0.27 -0.15 -22.90
C ASN A 2 -0.61 -0.02 -21.41
N LYS A 3 0.35 -0.35 -20.55
CA LYS A 3 0.31 -0.13 -19.08
C LYS A 3 0.54 1.36 -18.78
N ASN A 4 -0.19 2.24 -19.46
CA ASN A 4 -0.09 3.67 -19.21
C ASN A 4 -0.95 4.00 -17.99
N LEU A 5 -0.28 4.38 -16.89
CA LEU A 5 -0.90 4.94 -15.69
C LEU A 5 -1.84 6.13 -16.00
N ALA A 6 -1.65 6.77 -17.15
CA ALA A 6 -2.42 7.92 -17.63
C ALA A 6 -3.84 7.61 -18.13
N GLY A 7 -4.24 6.33 -18.22
CA GLY A 7 -5.59 5.93 -18.64
C GLY A 7 -6.44 5.27 -17.54
N LEU A 8 -5.91 5.17 -16.31
CA LEU A 8 -6.62 4.55 -15.21
C LEU A 8 -7.64 5.52 -14.60
N THR A 9 -8.77 4.96 -14.19
CA THR A 9 -9.78 5.71 -13.44
C THR A 9 -9.21 6.14 -12.07
N PRO A 10 -9.70 7.23 -11.48
CA PRO A 10 -9.24 7.70 -10.17
C PRO A 10 -9.28 6.58 -9.11
N GLU A 11 -10.34 5.76 -9.10
CA GLU A 11 -10.45 4.62 -8.18
C GLU A 11 -9.31 3.59 -8.31
N GLU A 12 -8.87 3.28 -9.53
CA GLU A 12 -7.76 2.35 -9.72
C GLU A 12 -6.42 2.98 -9.31
N MET A 13 -6.25 4.28 -9.54
CA MET A 13 -5.08 5.02 -9.10
C MET A 13 -4.98 5.05 -7.57
N GLU A 14 -6.11 5.25 -6.89
CA GLU A 14 -6.18 5.21 -5.44
C GLU A 14 -5.92 3.79 -4.89
N LYS A 15 -6.45 2.74 -5.52
CA LYS A 15 -6.11 1.34 -5.16
C LYS A 15 -4.62 1.02 -5.32
N VAL A 16 -3.98 1.54 -6.36
CA VAL A 16 -2.53 1.38 -6.55
C VAL A 16 -1.76 2.14 -5.47
N SER A 17 -2.12 3.40 -5.20
CA SER A 17 -1.52 4.21 -4.14
C SER A 17 -1.63 3.51 -2.78
N ALA A 18 -2.82 2.96 -2.48
CA ALA A 18 -3.10 2.19 -1.28
C ALA A 18 -2.18 0.98 -1.09
N GLY A 19 -2.02 0.17 -2.14
CA GLY A 19 -1.13 -0.98 -2.11
C GLY A 19 0.34 -0.58 -1.96
N LEU A 20 0.74 0.52 -2.59
CA LEU A 20 2.10 1.05 -2.54
C LEU A 20 2.44 1.61 -1.15
N ALA A 21 1.48 2.29 -0.52
CA ALA A 21 1.57 2.75 0.85
C ALA A 21 1.72 1.56 1.82
N ALA A 22 0.88 0.52 1.68
CA ALA A 22 0.97 -0.69 2.50
C ALA A 22 2.33 -1.40 2.36
N GLY A 23 2.83 -1.52 1.13
CA GLY A 23 4.15 -2.09 0.85
C GLY A 23 5.29 -1.23 1.42
N THR A 24 5.18 0.09 1.33
CA THR A 24 6.14 1.03 1.90
C THR A 24 6.20 0.90 3.41
N VAL A 25 5.06 0.76 4.09
CA VAL A 25 5.00 0.52 5.53
C VAL A 25 5.70 -0.78 5.90
N ALA A 26 5.35 -1.89 5.26
CA ALA A 26 5.97 -3.18 5.56
C ALA A 26 7.49 -3.19 5.30
N VAL A 27 7.96 -2.53 4.23
CA VAL A 27 9.38 -2.39 3.94
C VAL A 27 10.08 -1.50 4.96
N ARG A 28 9.47 -0.38 5.36
CA ARG A 28 10.06 0.51 6.38
C ARG A 28 10.13 -0.16 7.76
N GLU A 29 9.07 -0.87 8.17
CA GLU A 29 9.06 -1.69 9.40
C GLU A 29 10.22 -2.70 9.40
N ARG A 30 10.50 -3.35 8.25
CA ARG A 30 11.61 -4.32 8.10
C ARG A 30 13.00 -3.69 8.12
N ASN A 31 13.14 -2.47 7.61
CA ASN A 31 14.42 -1.76 7.56
C ASN A 31 14.70 -0.95 8.83
N HIS A 32 13.90 -1.14 9.91
CA HIS A 32 13.98 -0.34 11.14
C HIS A 32 13.85 1.18 10.88
N LEU A 33 13.17 1.56 9.79
CA LEU A 33 12.88 2.95 9.47
C LEU A 33 11.63 3.40 10.24
N PRO A 34 11.57 4.66 10.70
CA PRO A 34 10.38 5.17 11.36
C PRO A 34 9.22 5.20 10.36
N VAL A 35 8.19 4.41 10.64
CA VAL A 35 6.95 4.41 9.87
C VAL A 35 5.76 4.26 10.78
N ASN A 36 4.72 5.05 10.50
CA ASN A 36 3.53 5.09 11.32
C ASN A 36 2.34 4.50 10.52
N PRO A 37 2.04 3.20 10.65
CA PRO A 37 0.99 2.52 9.87
C PRO A 37 -0.39 3.16 10.06
N GLU A 38 -0.67 3.68 11.27
CA GLU A 38 -1.93 4.33 11.60
C GLU A 38 -2.10 5.67 10.87
N GLU A 39 -1.03 6.43 10.71
CA GLU A 39 -1.03 7.70 9.97
C GLU A 39 -1.32 7.45 8.48
N VAL A 40 -0.72 6.41 7.92
CA VAL A 40 -0.97 6.00 6.53
C VAL A 40 -2.40 5.46 6.35
N GLU A 41 -2.95 4.75 7.34
CA GLU A 41 -4.36 4.32 7.33
C GLU A 41 -5.32 5.52 7.48
N MET A 42 -4.89 6.62 8.10
CA MET A 42 -5.66 7.87 8.21
C MET A 42 -5.56 8.76 6.97
N GLU A 43 -4.41 8.80 6.28
CA GLU A 43 -4.29 9.46 4.97
C GLU A 43 -5.10 8.74 3.89
N GLN A 44 -5.25 7.42 4.03
CA GLN A 44 -5.97 6.61 3.08
C GLN A 44 -7.49 6.74 3.22
N PRO A 45 -8.22 6.84 2.10
CA PRO A 45 -9.69 6.86 2.10
C PRO A 45 -10.28 5.65 2.83
N GLU A 46 -11.40 5.84 3.54
CA GLU A 46 -12.07 4.75 4.31
C GLU A 46 -12.40 3.53 3.44
N HIS A 47 -12.78 3.77 2.18
CA HIS A 47 -13.09 2.70 1.22
C HIS A 47 -11.87 1.87 0.81
N LEU A 48 -10.65 2.38 1.03
CA LEU A 48 -9.38 1.69 0.76
C LEU A 48 -8.71 1.15 2.01
N ARG A 49 -9.22 1.46 3.22
CA ARG A 49 -8.69 0.88 4.47
C ARG A 49 -8.77 -0.64 4.47
N ALA A 50 -9.88 -1.20 4.00
CA ALA A 50 -10.03 -2.65 3.86
C ALA A 50 -8.96 -3.25 2.92
N TYR A 51 -8.73 -2.60 1.77
CA TYR A 51 -7.72 -3.00 0.81
C TYR A 51 -6.28 -2.84 1.36
N PHE A 52 -6.03 -1.76 2.09
CA PHE A 52 -4.76 -1.47 2.74
C PHE A 52 -4.41 -2.52 3.78
N ARG A 53 -5.35 -2.89 4.66
CA ARG A 53 -5.13 -3.93 5.67
C ARG A 53 -4.82 -5.28 5.04
N GLU A 54 -5.61 -5.69 4.05
CA GLU A 54 -5.37 -6.95 3.33
C GLU A 54 -3.98 -6.95 2.67
N ARG A 55 -3.60 -5.83 2.04
CA ARG A 55 -2.25 -5.67 1.46
C ARG A 55 -1.16 -5.67 2.53
N LEU A 56 -1.37 -5.01 3.66
CA LEU A 56 -0.38 -4.90 4.72
C LEU A 56 -0.14 -6.25 5.40
N GLU A 57 -1.19 -7.03 5.65
CA GLU A 57 -1.07 -8.44 6.06
C GLU A 57 -0.36 -9.28 5.00
N HIS A 58 -0.68 -9.08 3.72
CA HIS A 58 -0.01 -9.75 2.61
C HIS A 58 1.50 -9.42 2.56
N TYR A 59 1.89 -8.16 2.78
CA TYR A 59 3.30 -7.77 2.79
C TYR A 59 4.04 -8.24 4.05
N ARG A 60 3.35 -8.33 5.20
CA ARG A 60 3.90 -8.93 6.42
C ARG A 60 4.14 -10.42 6.26
N THR A 61 3.19 -11.14 5.66
CA THR A 61 3.28 -12.59 5.41
C THR A 61 4.22 -12.94 4.26
N GLN A 62 4.38 -12.08 3.25
CA GLN A 62 5.39 -12.29 2.22
C GLN A 62 6.79 -11.98 2.77
N PRO A 63 7.68 -12.95 2.96
CA PRO A 63 9.07 -12.65 3.28
C PRO A 63 9.62 -11.79 2.14
N ALA A 64 10.33 -10.70 2.47
CA ALA A 64 10.99 -9.88 1.47
C ALA A 64 11.74 -10.85 0.55
N LYS A 65 11.35 -10.91 -0.73
CA LYS A 65 12.09 -11.72 -1.69
C LYS A 65 13.52 -11.20 -1.64
N LYS A 66 14.41 -12.03 -1.08
CA LYS A 66 15.86 -11.84 -1.07
C LYS A 66 16.36 -11.61 -2.49
#